data_AF-A0A957R0B7-F1
#
_entry.id   AF-A0A957R0B7-F1
#
_cell.length_a   1.000
_cell.length_b   1.000
_cell.length_c   1.000
_cell.angle_alpha   90.00
_cell.angle_beta   90.00
_cell.angle_gamma   90.00
#
_symmetry.space_group_name_H-M   'P 1'
#
loop_
_entity.id
_entity.type
_entity.pdbx_description
1 polymer ?
#
loop_
_entity_poly.entity_id
_entity_poly.type
_entity_poly.pdbx_seq_one_letter_code
_entity_poly.pdbx_strand_id
1 'polypeptide(L)'
;MARFQKPTDPRKRLTEQRERRHRGDSREPIPWLWLGLGLVVTLAGLGIAYFLVTSFLTREPIAAVQPTPTVIRLTAPATSEPTVTSVRPTPTPIPTFTPVPTPDNTFAPEVITVGYYAVVANTADIGVSVRGGPSTDNIRLLTADEGTIVLVLEGPVENGDFLWWQV
;
A
#
# COMPACT_ATOMS: atom_id res chain seq x y z
N MET A 1 -3.34 88.28 -55.86
CA MET A 1 -4.35 87.68 -54.96
C MET A 1 -3.73 86.45 -54.28
N ALA A 2 -3.16 86.62 -53.09
CA ALA A 2 -2.52 85.53 -52.35
C ALA A 2 -3.54 84.89 -51.40
N ARG A 3 -3.76 83.58 -51.53
CA ARG A 3 -4.67 82.81 -50.67
C ARG A 3 -3.89 82.34 -49.44
N PHE A 4 -4.35 82.73 -48.26
CA PHE A 4 -3.78 82.33 -46.98
C PHE A 4 -4.11 80.85 -46.72
N GLN A 5 -3.12 79.97 -46.81
CA GLN A 5 -3.25 78.56 -46.41
C GLN A 5 -2.77 78.42 -44.97
N LYS A 6 -3.69 78.12 -44.06
CA LYS A 6 -3.42 77.90 -42.64
C LYS A 6 -2.60 76.61 -42.46
N PRO A 7 -1.46 76.62 -41.75
CA PRO A 7 -0.65 75.42 -41.53
C PRO A 7 -1.42 74.34 -40.77
N THR A 8 -1.27 73.09 -41.19
CA THR A 8 -1.94 71.93 -40.61
C THR A 8 -1.40 71.65 -39.20
N ASP A 9 -2.27 71.72 -38.21
CA ASP A 9 -1.94 71.50 -36.79
C ASP A 9 -1.69 69.99 -36.51
N PRO A 10 -0.48 69.58 -36.05
CA PRO A 10 -0.13 68.19 -35.84
C PRO A 10 -0.89 67.54 -34.66
N ARG A 11 -1.51 68.31 -33.77
CA ARG A 11 -2.23 67.75 -32.61
C ARG A 11 -3.57 67.09 -32.97
N LYS A 12 -4.22 67.48 -34.08
CA LYS A 12 -5.48 66.85 -34.51
C LYS A 12 -5.30 65.41 -35.01
N ARG A 13 -4.14 65.06 -35.58
CA ARG A 13 -3.90 63.71 -36.11
C ARG A 13 -3.87 62.63 -35.03
N LEU A 14 -3.36 62.95 -33.83
CA LEU A 14 -3.27 61.97 -32.74
C LEU A 14 -4.64 61.67 -32.12
N THR A 15 -5.54 62.65 -32.10
CA THR A 15 -6.91 62.47 -31.58
C THR A 15 -7.79 61.68 -32.56
N GLU A 16 -7.75 62.01 -33.86
CA GLU A 16 -8.52 61.28 -34.87
C GLU A 16 -8.04 59.82 -35.07
N GLN A 17 -6.74 59.56 -34.90
CA GLN A 17 -6.20 58.19 -35.03
C GLN A 17 -6.54 57.31 -33.82
N ARG A 18 -6.84 57.90 -32.66
CA ARG A 18 -7.27 57.16 -31.46
C ARG A 18 -8.77 56.82 -31.48
N GLU A 19 -9.60 57.65 -32.11
CA GLU A 19 -11.05 57.43 -32.23
C GLU A 19 -11.43 56.34 -33.25
N ARG A 20 -10.61 56.09 -34.27
CA ARG A 20 -10.95 55.11 -35.32
C ARG A 20 -10.71 53.64 -34.95
N ARG A 21 -10.22 53.34 -33.74
CA ARG A 21 -10.01 51.96 -33.27
C ARG A 21 -11.09 51.42 -32.32
N HIS A 22 -12.12 52.22 -32.01
CA HIS A 22 -13.20 51.80 -31.12
C HIS A 22 -14.58 52.12 -31.71
N ARG A 23 -14.90 51.53 -32.86
CA ARG A 23 -16.29 51.37 -33.29
C ARG A 23 -16.62 49.88 -33.24
N GLY A 24 -17.21 49.48 -32.13
CA GLY A 24 -17.62 48.12 -31.84
C GLY A 24 -18.65 47.63 -32.85
N ASP A 25 -18.38 46.45 -33.38
CA ASP A 25 -19.41 45.48 -33.72
C ASP A 25 -19.08 44.18 -32.98
N SER A 26 -18.95 44.31 -31.66
CA SER A 26 -19.03 43.19 -30.74
C SER A 26 -20.51 42.89 -30.55
N ARG A 27 -21.13 42.24 -31.53
CA ARG A 27 -22.30 41.42 -31.24
C ARG A 27 -21.82 40.35 -30.27
N GLU A 28 -21.93 40.63 -28.97
CA GLU A 28 -21.80 39.61 -27.95
C GLU A 28 -22.75 38.48 -28.35
N PRO A 29 -22.25 37.26 -28.63
CA PRO A 29 -23.13 36.14 -28.83
C PRO A 29 -23.93 36.00 -27.54
N ILE A 30 -25.23 36.27 -27.64
CA ILE A 30 -26.21 36.22 -26.55
C ILE A 30 -25.85 35.02 -25.66
N PRO A 31 -25.68 35.16 -24.34
CA PRO A 31 -25.14 34.10 -23.47
C PRO A 31 -25.90 32.76 -23.57
N TRP A 32 -27.14 32.80 -24.08
CA TRP A 32 -27.97 31.65 -24.42
C TRP A 32 -27.44 30.78 -25.57
N LEU A 33 -26.69 31.33 -26.53
CA LEU A 33 -26.10 30.57 -27.64
C LEU A 33 -25.02 29.61 -27.15
N TRP A 34 -24.16 30.05 -26.22
CA TRP A 34 -23.13 29.19 -25.61
C TRP A 34 -23.73 28.13 -24.69
N LEU A 35 -24.78 28.49 -23.94
CA LEU A 35 -25.53 27.56 -23.10
C LEU A 35 -26.23 26.50 -23.98
N GLY A 36 -26.88 26.93 -25.06
CA GLY A 36 -27.50 26.04 -26.05
C GLY A 36 -26.50 25.11 -26.73
N LEU A 37 -25.31 25.62 -27.10
CA LEU A 37 -24.25 24.82 -27.67
C LEU A 37 -23.74 23.76 -26.67
N GLY A 38 -23.53 24.12 -25.41
CA GLY A 38 -23.11 23.19 -24.36
C GLY A 38 -24.15 22.08 -24.11
N LEU A 39 -25.44 22.43 -24.13
CA LEU A 39 -26.54 21.47 -24.01
C LEU A 39 -26.57 20.50 -25.19
N VAL A 40 -26.42 21.00 -26.42
CA VAL A 40 -26.38 20.17 -27.63
C VAL A 40 -25.20 19.20 -27.60
N VAL A 41 -24.01 19.67 -27.21
CA VAL A 41 -22.82 18.80 -27.10
C VAL A 41 -23.01 17.72 -26.04
N THR A 42 -23.63 18.06 -24.92
CA THR A 42 -23.89 17.11 -23.83
C THR A 42 -24.91 16.05 -24.27
N LEU A 43 -26.00 16.45 -24.93
CA LEU A 43 -26.99 15.52 -25.48
C LEU A 43 -26.39 14.63 -26.58
N ALA A 44 -25.56 15.18 -27.45
CA ALA A 44 -24.86 14.42 -28.47
C ALA A 44 -23.90 13.38 -27.84
N GLY A 45 -23.13 13.79 -26.83
CA GLY A 45 -22.26 12.89 -26.08
C GLY A 45 -23.03 11.76 -25.39
N LEU A 46 -24.15 12.09 -24.74
CA LEU A 46 -24.99 11.11 -24.07
C LEU A 46 -25.65 10.13 -25.07
N GLY A 47 -26.08 10.65 -26.23
CA GLY A 47 -26.62 9.83 -27.31
C GLY A 47 -25.60 8.88 -27.90
N ILE A 48 -24.36 9.33 -28.13
CA ILE A 48 -23.26 8.49 -28.61
C ILE A 48 -22.91 7.43 -27.56
N ALA A 49 -22.81 7.80 -26.29
CA ALA A 49 -22.54 6.85 -25.21
C ALA A 49 -23.64 5.78 -25.12
N TYR A 50 -24.91 6.19 -25.16
CA TYR A 50 -26.05 5.27 -25.16
C TYR A 50 -26.03 4.34 -26.38
N PHE A 51 -25.75 4.86 -27.56
CA PHE A 51 -25.64 4.09 -28.80
C PHE A 51 -24.51 3.05 -28.72
N LEU A 52 -23.34 3.43 -28.20
CA LEU A 52 -22.22 2.49 -28.05
C LEU A 52 -22.57 1.39 -27.05
N VAL A 53 -23.07 1.74 -25.86
CA VAL A 53 -23.46 0.76 -24.84
C VAL A 53 -24.49 -0.22 -25.37
N THR A 54 -25.56 0.27 -26.01
CA THR A 54 -26.58 -0.60 -26.60
C THR A 54 -26.00 -1.49 -27.70
N SER A 55 -25.17 -0.93 -28.59
CA SER A 55 -24.49 -1.71 -29.64
C SER A 55 -23.59 -2.82 -29.09
N PHE A 56 -22.95 -2.62 -27.93
CA PHE A 56 -22.14 -3.67 -27.29
C PHE A 56 -23.00 -4.71 -26.58
N LEU A 57 -24.06 -4.29 -25.88
CA LEU A 57 -24.92 -5.19 -25.11
C LEU A 57 -25.81 -6.06 -26.00
N THR A 58 -26.19 -5.61 -27.20
CA THR A 58 -27.02 -6.39 -28.13
C THR A 58 -26.22 -7.20 -29.14
N ARG A 59 -24.89 -7.28 -29.02
CA ARG A 59 -24.11 -8.20 -29.85
C ARG A 59 -24.43 -9.63 -29.43
N GLU A 60 -24.94 -10.41 -30.36
CA GLU A 60 -25.16 -11.83 -30.13
C GLU A 60 -23.81 -12.51 -29.84
N PRO A 61 -23.72 -13.34 -28.79
CA PRO A 61 -22.52 -14.11 -28.52
C PRO A 61 -22.27 -15.08 -29.67
N ILE A 62 -21.00 -15.21 -30.08
CA ILE A 62 -20.57 -16.14 -31.11
C ILE A 62 -21.02 -17.54 -30.68
N ALA A 63 -21.77 -18.23 -31.54
CA ALA A 63 -22.25 -19.58 -31.26
C ALA A 63 -21.06 -20.51 -31.02
N ALA A 64 -20.87 -20.92 -29.77
CA ALA A 64 -19.85 -21.90 -29.41
C ALA A 64 -20.27 -23.27 -29.94
N VAL A 65 -19.46 -23.84 -30.84
CA VAL A 65 -19.63 -25.22 -31.30
C VAL A 65 -19.28 -26.13 -30.12
N GLN A 66 -20.31 -26.68 -29.48
CA GLN A 66 -20.11 -27.65 -28.40
C GLN A 66 -19.75 -29.02 -28.98
N PRO A 67 -18.64 -29.66 -28.55
CA PRO A 67 -18.27 -30.98 -29.04
C PRO A 67 -19.29 -32.03 -28.59
N THR A 68 -19.69 -32.92 -29.50
CA THR A 68 -20.58 -34.06 -29.19
C THR A 68 -19.93 -34.98 -28.15
N PRO A 69 -20.63 -35.35 -27.07
CA PRO A 69 -20.06 -36.23 -26.05
C PRO A 69 -19.84 -37.63 -26.63
N THR A 70 -18.57 -38.09 -26.63
CA THR A 70 -18.22 -39.45 -27.02
C THR A 70 -18.21 -40.34 -25.78
N VAL A 71 -19.09 -41.34 -25.74
CA VAL A 71 -19.15 -42.31 -24.64
C VAL A 71 -18.13 -43.43 -24.89
N ILE A 72 -16.99 -43.37 -24.20
CA ILE A 72 -15.97 -44.42 -24.26
C ILE A 72 -16.35 -45.51 -23.26
N ARG A 73 -16.73 -46.70 -23.74
CA ARG A 73 -16.92 -47.89 -22.90
C ARG A 73 -15.58 -48.60 -22.74
N LEU A 74 -15.00 -48.51 -21.54
CA LEU A 74 -13.78 -49.22 -21.18
C LEU A 74 -14.14 -50.65 -20.76
N THR A 75 -13.78 -51.63 -21.58
CA THR A 75 -13.87 -53.05 -21.21
C THR A 75 -12.51 -53.48 -20.69
N ALA A 76 -12.41 -53.84 -19.41
CA ALA A 76 -11.16 -54.29 -18.82
C ALA A 76 -10.81 -55.72 -19.30
N PRO A 77 -9.53 -56.03 -19.58
CA PRO A 77 -9.09 -57.39 -19.84
C PRO A 77 -9.20 -58.27 -18.58
N ALA A 78 -9.25 -59.59 -18.78
CA ALA A 78 -9.34 -60.55 -17.69
C ALA A 78 -8.19 -60.36 -16.68
N THR A 79 -8.54 -60.29 -15.40
CA THR A 79 -7.59 -60.09 -14.30
C THR A 79 -6.75 -61.36 -14.11
N SER A 80 -5.42 -61.21 -14.01
CA SER A 80 -4.49 -62.31 -13.76
C SER A 80 -4.61 -62.85 -12.32
N GLU A 81 -4.22 -64.10 -12.13
CA GLU A 81 -4.23 -64.78 -10.84
C GLU A 81 -3.36 -64.04 -9.79
N PRO A 82 -3.82 -63.92 -8.53
CA PRO A 82 -3.12 -63.12 -7.52
C PRO A 82 -1.74 -63.70 -7.22
N THR A 83 -0.70 -62.86 -7.36
CA THR A 83 0.66 -63.21 -6.97
C THR A 83 0.81 -63.08 -5.45
N VAL A 84 1.33 -64.13 -4.81
CA VAL A 84 1.55 -64.15 -3.36
C VAL A 84 2.52 -63.03 -2.97
N THR A 85 2.09 -62.15 -2.07
CA THR A 85 2.89 -61.02 -1.59
C THR A 85 3.86 -61.49 -0.51
N SER A 86 5.16 -61.24 -0.72
CA SER A 86 6.22 -61.57 0.26
C SER A 86 6.10 -60.69 1.50
N VAL A 87 6.17 -61.30 2.68
CA VAL A 87 6.04 -60.60 3.97
C VAL A 87 7.35 -59.88 4.29
N ARG A 88 7.31 -58.55 4.35
CA ARG A 88 8.44 -57.71 4.76
C ARG A 88 8.41 -57.48 6.29
N PRO A 89 9.56 -57.39 6.97
CA PRO A 89 9.59 -57.06 8.40
C PRO A 89 8.91 -55.71 8.70
N THR A 90 8.18 -55.66 9.81
CA THR A 90 7.57 -54.45 10.34
C THR A 90 8.64 -53.43 10.74
N PRO A 91 8.53 -52.15 10.34
CA PRO A 91 9.48 -51.13 10.77
C PRO A 91 9.42 -50.91 12.29
N THR A 92 10.59 -50.75 12.91
CA THR A 92 10.72 -50.37 14.33
C THR A 92 10.10 -48.98 14.56
N PRO A 93 9.34 -48.75 15.65
CA PRO A 93 8.81 -47.43 15.96
C PRO A 93 9.96 -46.43 16.20
N ILE A 94 9.82 -45.23 15.62
CA ILE A 94 10.71 -44.09 15.87
C ILE A 94 10.34 -43.49 17.24
N PRO A 95 11.32 -43.09 18.08
CA PRO A 95 11.03 -42.44 19.35
C PRO A 95 10.20 -41.17 19.13
N THR A 96 9.18 -40.98 19.98
CA THR A 96 8.40 -39.74 20.00
C THR A 96 9.11 -38.71 20.85
N PHE A 97 9.35 -37.50 20.32
CA PHE A 97 9.87 -36.40 21.11
C PHE A 97 8.83 -35.95 22.14
N THR A 98 9.24 -35.84 23.40
CA THR A 98 8.42 -35.18 24.43
C THR A 98 8.53 -33.67 24.23
N PRO A 99 7.42 -32.93 24.12
CA PRO A 99 7.47 -31.48 24.04
C PRO A 99 8.02 -30.89 25.35
N VAL A 100 8.84 -29.85 25.25
CA VAL A 100 9.25 -29.05 26.40
C VAL A 100 7.98 -28.38 26.98
N PRO A 101 7.76 -28.38 28.30
CA PRO A 101 6.62 -27.68 28.89
C PRO A 101 6.64 -26.20 28.51
N THR A 102 5.49 -25.66 28.12
CA THR A 102 5.32 -24.21 27.95
C THR A 102 5.48 -23.54 29.33
N PRO A 103 6.34 -22.52 29.48
CA PRO A 103 6.44 -21.77 30.72
C PRO A 103 5.09 -21.19 31.13
N ASP A 104 4.73 -21.31 32.41
CA ASP A 104 3.58 -20.64 32.99
C ASP A 104 3.92 -19.17 33.26
N ASN A 105 3.45 -18.28 32.39
CA ASN A 105 3.68 -16.84 32.47
C ASN A 105 2.54 -16.09 33.18
N THR A 106 1.67 -16.79 33.93
CA THR A 106 0.52 -16.16 34.60
C THR A 106 0.94 -15.19 35.70
N PHE A 107 2.14 -15.38 36.28
CA PHE A 107 2.69 -14.52 37.31
C PHE A 107 4.09 -14.03 36.92
N ALA A 108 4.34 -12.73 37.11
CA ALA A 108 5.68 -12.18 36.95
C ALA A 108 6.59 -12.68 38.09
N PRO A 109 7.79 -13.21 37.80
CA PRO A 109 8.77 -13.56 38.81
C PRO A 109 9.18 -12.36 39.67
N GLU A 110 9.43 -12.59 40.97
CA GLU A 110 9.91 -11.55 41.88
C GLU A 110 11.37 -11.13 41.59
N VAL A 111 12.14 -12.04 41.00
CA VAL A 111 13.55 -11.83 40.62
C VAL A 111 13.64 -11.74 39.10
N ILE A 112 14.55 -10.91 38.60
CA ILE A 112 14.86 -10.80 37.17
C ILE A 112 15.14 -12.20 36.61
N THR A 113 14.35 -12.60 35.61
CA THR A 113 14.36 -13.96 35.05
C THR A 113 14.42 -13.89 33.53
N VAL A 114 15.24 -14.76 32.94
CA VAL A 114 15.37 -14.88 31.48
C VAL A 114 14.02 -15.23 30.84
N GLY A 115 13.70 -14.55 29.73
CA GLY A 115 12.43 -14.70 29.00
C GLY A 115 11.29 -13.83 29.52
N TYR A 116 11.50 -13.09 30.62
CA TYR A 116 10.52 -12.15 31.18
C TYR A 116 10.94 -10.70 30.94
N TYR A 117 9.98 -9.80 31.05
CA TYR A 117 10.23 -8.36 31.04
C TYR A 117 10.68 -7.88 32.42
N ALA A 118 11.69 -7.03 32.47
CA ALA A 118 12.14 -6.31 33.64
C ALA A 118 11.84 -4.80 33.49
N VAL A 119 11.65 -4.12 34.60
CA VAL A 119 11.46 -2.67 34.65
C VAL A 119 12.64 -2.01 35.32
N VAL A 120 13.15 -0.92 34.74
CA VAL A 120 14.16 -0.07 35.37
C VAL A 120 13.49 0.69 36.50
N ALA A 121 13.92 0.46 37.74
CA ALA A 121 13.32 1.05 38.93
C ALA A 121 14.38 1.43 39.97
N ASN A 122 14.02 2.34 40.88
CA ASN A 122 14.86 2.82 41.98
C ASN A 122 16.12 3.57 41.49
N THR A 123 16.01 4.30 40.38
CA THR A 123 17.12 5.07 39.83
C THR A 123 17.03 6.57 40.11
N ALA A 124 16.00 7.02 40.83
CA ALA A 124 15.75 8.43 41.11
C ALA A 124 15.78 9.30 39.83
N ASP A 125 15.13 8.81 38.78
CA ASP A 125 15.04 9.42 37.44
C ASP A 125 16.39 9.56 36.68
N ILE A 126 17.45 8.83 37.10
CA ILE A 126 18.76 8.83 36.43
C ILE A 126 18.83 7.79 35.29
N GLY A 127 18.09 6.68 35.44
CA GLY A 127 18.11 5.55 34.50
C GLY A 127 19.33 4.62 34.62
N VAL A 128 19.36 3.58 33.79
CA VAL A 128 20.42 2.56 33.72
C VAL A 128 21.10 2.58 32.35
N SER A 129 22.43 2.53 32.31
CA SER A 129 23.18 2.49 31.05
C SER A 129 23.15 1.10 30.41
N VAL A 130 22.71 1.01 29.16
CA VAL A 130 22.80 -0.21 28.33
C VAL A 130 24.09 -0.16 27.51
N ARG A 131 24.87 -1.24 27.55
CA ARG A 131 26.21 -1.32 26.96
C ARG A 131 26.33 -2.50 26.02
N GLY A 132 27.31 -2.45 25.11
CA GLY A 132 27.58 -3.51 24.14
C GLY A 132 28.17 -4.81 24.73
N GLY A 133 28.24 -4.94 26.05
CA GLY A 133 28.70 -6.14 26.75
C GLY A 133 28.71 -5.95 28.26
N PRO A 134 28.96 -7.03 29.03
CA PRO A 134 28.87 -7.04 30.48
C PRO A 134 30.13 -6.43 31.14
N SER A 135 30.39 -5.14 30.90
CA SER A 135 31.48 -4.38 31.53
C SER A 135 31.23 -2.88 31.40
N THR A 136 31.71 -2.11 32.39
CA THR A 136 31.69 -0.64 32.39
C THR A 136 32.63 -0.02 31.35
N ASP A 137 33.60 -0.77 30.84
CA ASP A 137 34.54 -0.32 29.81
C ASP A 137 33.95 -0.42 28.39
N ASN A 138 32.88 -1.20 28.23
CA ASN A 138 32.19 -1.32 26.94
C ASN A 138 31.48 -0.02 26.56
N ILE A 139 31.36 0.22 25.26
CA ILE A 139 30.64 1.37 24.73
C ILE A 139 29.20 1.41 25.26
N ARG A 140 28.79 2.58 25.79
CA ARG A 140 27.40 2.84 26.16
C ARG A 140 26.60 3.06 24.88
N LEU A 141 25.63 2.20 24.66
CA LEU A 141 24.74 2.26 23.50
C LEU A 141 23.59 3.25 23.75
N LEU A 142 22.96 3.14 24.92
CA LEU A 142 21.88 4.03 25.37
C LEU A 142 21.79 4.08 26.89
N THR A 143 20.93 4.96 27.39
CA THR A 143 20.47 4.96 28.79
C THR A 143 18.98 4.66 28.77
N ALA A 144 18.56 3.66 29.54
CA ALA A 144 17.16 3.32 29.76
C ALA A 144 16.65 4.11 30.97
N ASP A 145 15.68 5.00 30.75
CA ASP A 145 15.11 5.85 31.80
C ASP A 145 14.34 5.02 32.84
N GLU A 146 14.06 5.61 34.00
CA GLU A 146 13.22 4.98 35.01
C GLU A 146 11.82 4.66 34.46
N GLY A 147 11.30 3.48 34.80
CA GLY A 147 10.05 2.96 34.26
C GLY A 147 10.19 2.29 32.88
N THR A 148 11.36 2.31 32.25
CA THR A 148 11.58 1.60 30.98
C THR A 148 11.45 0.09 31.17
N ILE A 149 10.69 -0.54 30.27
CA ILE A 149 10.48 -2.00 30.25
C ILE A 149 11.40 -2.62 29.20
N VAL A 150 12.18 -3.64 29.59
CA VAL A 150 13.15 -4.34 28.76
C VAL A 150 12.95 -5.85 28.84
N LEU A 151 13.16 -6.58 27.74
CA LEU A 151 13.06 -8.04 27.71
C LEU A 151 14.40 -8.65 28.13
N VAL A 152 14.41 -9.54 29.11
CA VAL A 152 15.65 -10.21 29.54
C VAL A 152 15.91 -11.41 28.64
N LEU A 153 16.97 -11.35 27.85
CA LEU A 153 17.34 -12.38 26.89
C LEU A 153 18.27 -13.43 27.48
N GLU A 154 19.28 -13.01 28.24
CA GLU A 154 20.28 -13.88 28.88
C GLU A 154 20.84 -13.24 30.16
N GLY A 155 21.59 -14.02 30.94
CA GLY A 155 22.22 -13.60 32.20
C GLY A 155 21.73 -14.41 33.41
N PRO A 156 22.20 -14.08 34.63
CA PRO A 156 23.10 -12.98 34.95
C PRO A 156 24.58 -13.31 34.65
N VAL A 157 25.33 -12.30 34.22
CA VAL A 157 26.80 -12.37 34.10
C VAL A 157 27.40 -11.42 35.13
N GLU A 158 28.17 -11.94 36.08
CA GLU A 158 28.89 -11.15 37.06
C GLU A 158 30.19 -10.61 36.45
N ASN A 159 30.37 -9.29 36.46
CA ASN A 159 31.62 -8.66 36.03
C ASN A 159 31.82 -7.30 36.72
N GLY A 160 32.96 -7.15 37.39
CA GLY A 160 33.22 -6.04 38.30
C GLY A 160 32.27 -6.12 39.50
N ASP A 161 31.70 -4.98 39.87
CA ASP A 161 30.75 -4.86 40.99
C ASP A 161 29.28 -4.92 40.54
N PHE A 162 29.00 -5.40 39.32
CA PHE A 162 27.67 -5.38 38.71
C PHE A 162 27.24 -6.76 38.19
N LEU A 163 25.93 -7.03 38.31
CA LEU A 163 25.26 -8.13 37.64
C LEU A 163 24.68 -7.63 36.32
N TRP A 164 25.18 -8.19 35.22
CA TRP A 164 24.77 -7.81 33.86
C TRP A 164 23.72 -8.76 33.33
N TRP A 165 22.67 -8.18 32.74
CA TRP A 165 21.62 -8.89 32.03
C TRP A 165 21.64 -8.45 30.58
N GLN A 166 21.47 -9.40 29.67
CA GLN A 166 21.32 -9.09 28.26
C GLN A 166 19.87 -8.70 27.99
N VAL A 167 19.70 -7.53 27.39
CA VAL A 167 18.39 -6.93 27.06
C VAL A 167 18.30 -6.55 25.59
#